data_AF-A0A374APA7-F1
#
_entry.id   AF-A0A374APA7-F1
#
_cell.length_a   1.000
_cell.length_b   1.000
_cell.length_c   1.000
_cell.angle_alpha   90.00
_cell.angle_beta   90.00
_cell.angle_gamma   90.00
#
_symmetry.space_group_name_H-M   'P 1'
#
loop_
_entity.id
_entity.type
_entity.pdbx_description
1 polymer ?
#
loop_
_entity_poly.entity_id
_entity_poly.type
_entity_poly.pdbx_seq_one_letter_code
_entity_poly.pdbx_strand_id
1 'polypeptide(L)' 'MAKKKFSIDEGFSQLDDILKNLEQEDIKLADAVELYTKGVSTLKECKDSLDQVEKELIILEQNGENNE' A
#
# COMPACT_ATOMS: atom_id res chain seq x y z
N MET A 1 4.79 -18.90 -12.75
CA MET A 1 3.60 -18.23 -12.19
C MET A 1 4.00 -16.79 -11.92
N ALA A 2 3.46 -15.82 -12.66
CA ALA A 2 3.86 -14.42 -12.52
C ALA A 2 3.42 -13.91 -11.14
N LYS A 3 4.37 -13.42 -10.32
CA LYS A 3 4.04 -12.72 -9.07
C LYS A 3 3.16 -11.53 -9.43
N LYS A 4 1.92 -11.53 -8.94
CA LYS A 4 0.99 -10.41 -9.10
C LYS A 4 1.67 -9.18 -8.49
N LYS A 5 1.85 -8.12 -9.28
CA LYS A 5 2.41 -6.86 -8.81
C LYS A 5 1.39 -6.28 -7.82
N PHE A 6 1.82 -5.92 -6.62
CA PHE A 6 0.97 -5.27 -5.63
C PHE A 6 0.34 -4.02 -6.26
N SER A 7 -0.96 -3.83 -6.02
CA SER A 7 -1.69 -2.61 -6.42
C SER A 7 -2.12 -1.85 -5.18
N ILE A 8 -2.15 -0.53 -5.29
CA ILE A 8 -2.61 0.37 -4.23
C ILE A 8 -4.04 0.04 -3.80
N ASP A 9 -4.94 -0.29 -4.73
CA ASP A 9 -6.31 -0.73 -4.40
C ASP A 9 -6.33 -2.01 -3.55
N GLU A 10 -5.43 -2.95 -3.85
CA GLU A 10 -5.29 -4.19 -3.09
C GLU A 10 -4.75 -3.90 -1.68
N GLY A 11 -3.85 -2.92 -1.55
CA GLY A 11 -3.36 -2.43 -0.28
C GLY A 11 -4.44 -1.78 0.57
N PHE A 12 -5.26 -0.90 -0.01
CA PHE A 12 -6.38 -0.28 0.69
C PHE A 12 -7.43 -1.30 1.13
N SER A 13 -7.78 -2.27 0.26
CA SER A 13 -8.69 -3.36 0.64
C SER A 13 -8.16 -4.16 1.83
N GLN A 14 -6.86 -4.46 1.84
CA GLN A 14 -6.24 -5.17 2.97
C GLN A 14 -6.23 -4.33 4.25
N LEU A 15 -6.03 -3.02 4.16
CA LEU A 15 -6.10 -2.12 5.31
C LEU A 15 -7.52 -2.05 5.89
N ASP A 16 -8.54 -2.01 5.04
CA ASP A 16 -9.95 -2.06 5.44
C ASP A 16 -10.26 -3.36 6.19
N ASP A 17 -9.80 -4.50 5.69
CA ASP A 17 -9.97 -5.79 6.37
C ASP A 17 -9.23 -5.83 7.70
N ILE A 18 -8.01 -5.28 7.77
CA ILE A 18 -7.25 -5.19 9.02
C ILE A 18 -8.00 -4.34 10.05
N LEU A 19 -8.54 -3.19 9.64
CA LEU A 19 -9.34 -2.32 10.51
C LEU A 19 -10.59 -3.04 11.03
N LYS A 20 -11.36 -3.70 10.15
CA LYS A 20 -12.53 -4.49 10.57
C LYS A 20 -12.21 -5.57 11.59
N ASN A 21 -11.07 -6.25 11.43
CA ASN A 21 -10.62 -7.26 12.39
C ASN A 21 -10.17 -6.64 13.71
N LEU A 22 -9.51 -5.48 13.68
CA LEU A 22 -9.11 -4.74 14.88
C LEU A 22 -10.30 -4.16 15.66
N GLU A 23 -11.41 -3.86 14.99
CA GLU A 23 -12.65 -3.36 15.62
C GLU A 23 -13.49 -4.46 16.31
N GLN A 24 -13.11 -5.73 16.19
CA GLN A 24 -13.84 -6.82 16.85
C GLN A 24 -13.65 -6.77 18.38
N GLU A 25 -14.76 -6.80 19.13
CA GLU A 25 -14.73 -6.74 20.60
C GLU A 25 -13.97 -7.91 21.28
N ASP A 26 -13.88 -9.07 20.62
CA ASP A 26 -13.23 -10.29 21.14
C ASP A 26 -11.78 -10.50 20.64
N ILE A 27 -11.15 -9.48 20.04
CA ILE A 27 -9.78 -9.61 19.56
C ILE A 27 -8.78 -9.74 20.73
N LYS A 28 -7.88 -10.72 20.64
CA LYS A 28 -6.79 -10.86 21.60
C LYS A 28 -5.71 -9.83 21.31
N LEU A 29 -5.06 -9.32 22.36
CA LEU A 29 -3.97 -8.36 22.22
C LEU A 29 -2.86 -8.84 21.28
N ALA A 30 -2.51 -10.11 21.32
CA ALA A 30 -1.49 -10.68 20.42
C ALA A 30 -1.90 -10.57 18.95
N ASP A 31 -3.15 -10.91 18.64
CA ASP A 31 -3.71 -10.84 17.28
C ASP A 31 -3.83 -9.38 16.82
N ALA A 32 -4.19 -8.46 17.73
CA ALA A 32 -4.25 -7.03 17.45
C ALA A 32 -2.86 -6.44 17.11
N VAL A 33 -1.82 -6.86 17.83
CA VAL A 33 -0.44 -6.43 17.54
C VAL A 33 0.03 -6.96 16.17
N GLU A 34 -0.33 -8.21 15.84
CA GLU A 34 -0.01 -8.78 14.52
C GLU A 34 -0.73 -8.04 13.39
N LEU A 35 -2.04 -7.82 13.53
CA LEU A 35 -2.85 -7.07 12.56
C LEU A 35 -2.36 -5.63 12.39
N TYR A 36 -2.02 -4.95 13.48
CA TYR A 36 -1.44 -3.61 13.43
C TYR A 36 -0.10 -3.60 12.67
N THR A 37 0.78 -4.55 12.98
CA THR A 37 2.09 -4.68 12.30
C THR A 37 1.90 -4.93 10.81
N LYS A 38 0.94 -5.79 10.45
CA LYS A 38 0.56 -6.04 9.07
C LYS A 38 0.06 -4.76 8.39
N GLY A 39 -0.81 -3.99 9.07
CA GLY A 39 -1.33 -2.72 8.56
C GLY A 39 -0.24 -1.70 8.28
N VAL A 40 0.74 -1.56 9.19
CA VAL A 40 1.90 -0.67 8.98
C VAL A 40 2.73 -1.12 7.77
N SER A 41 2.92 -2.43 7.59
CA SER A 41 3.63 -2.96 6.42
C SER A 41 2.87 -2.65 5.12
N THR A 42 1.57 -2.89 5.07
CA THR A 42 0.73 -2.61 3.90
C THR A 42 0.70 -1.12 3.57
N LEU A 43 0.61 -0.24 4.57
CA LEU A 43 0.72 1.22 4.38
C LEU A 43 2.06 1.61 3.74
N LYS A 44 3.15 0.96 4.16
CA LYS A 44 4.47 1.20 3.58
C LYS A 44 4.51 0.79 2.10
N GLU A 45 3.96 -0.37 1.75
CA GLU A 45 3.88 -0.82 0.37
C GLU A 45 3.03 0.12 -0.51
N CYS A 46 1.91 0.63 0.01
CA CYS A 46 1.12 1.65 -0.67
C CYS A 46 1.94 2.92 -0.93
N LYS A 47 2.68 3.38 0.08
CA LYS A 47 3.55 4.56 -0.06
C LYS A 47 4.62 4.34 -1.12
N ASP A 48 5.34 3.22 -1.06
CA ASP A 48 6.38 2.89 -2.04
C ASP A 48 5.82 2.83 -3.47
N SER A 49 4.59 2.30 -3.63
CA SER A 49 3.92 2.28 -4.94
C SER A 49 3.57 3.68 -5.44
N LEU A 50 3.10 4.58 -4.56
CA LEU A 50 2.81 5.97 -4.91
C LEU A 50 4.07 6.74 -5.28
N ASP A 51 5.13 6.60 -4.48
CA ASP A 51 6.46 7.17 -4.75
C ASP A 51 7.00 6.75 -6.12
N GLN A 52 6.77 5.49 -6.54
CA GLN A 52 7.18 5.04 -7.87
C GLN A 52 6.39 5.75 -8.97
N VAL A 53 5.07 5.87 -8.82
CA VAL A 53 4.21 6.55 -9.80
C VAL A 53 4.60 8.03 -9.92
N GLU A 54 4.86 8.70 -8.80
CA GLU A 54 5.34 10.09 -8.78
C GLU A 54 6.65 10.25 -9.55
N LYS A 55 7.61 9.35 -9.33
CA LYS A 55 8.88 9.36 -10.09
C LYS A 55 8.68 9.12 -11.58
N GLU A 56 7.79 8.19 -11.95
CA GLU A 56 7.48 7.93 -13.35
C GLU A 56 6.84 9.16 -14.02
N LEU A 57 5.95 9.89 -13.32
CA LEU A 57 5.39 11.15 -13.80
C LEU A 57 6.46 12.23 -14.02
N ILE A 58 7.38 12.41 -13.07
CA ILE A 58 8.47 13.39 -13.19
C ILE A 58 9.35 13.09 -14.40
N ILE A 59 9.69 11.81 -14.65
CA ILE A 59 10.49 11.41 -15.82
C ILE A 59 9.73 11.70 -17.11
N LEU A 60 8.42 11.46 -17.15
CA LEU A 60 7.59 11.76 -18.31
C LEU A 60 7.53 13.26 -18.60
N GLU A 61 7.39 14.11 -17.58
CA GLU A 61 7.44 15.58 -17.72
C GLU A 61 8.81 16.04 -18.25
N GLN A 62 9.91 15.56 -17.67
CA GLN A 62 11.27 15.90 -18.11
C GLN A 62 11.59 15.46 -19.55
N ASN A 63 11.03 14.33 -19.99
CA ASN A 63 11.17 13.87 -21.37
C ASN A 63 10.24 14.62 -22.34
N GLY A 64 9.11 15.14 -21.86
CA GLY A 64 8.18 15.98 -22.65
C GLY A 64 8.76 17.34 -23.00
N GLU A 65 9.58 17.93 -22.11
CA GLU A 65 10.25 19.22 -22.32
C GLU A 65 11.44 19.17 -23.29
N ASN A 66 11.94 18.00 -23.67
CA ASN A 66 13.09 17.85 -24.60
C ASN A 66 12.68 17.72 -26.07
N ASN A 67 11.41 17.92 -26.41
CA ASN A 67 10.89 17.74 -27.77
C ASN A 67 10.31 19.03 -28.40
N GLU A 68 10.66 20.20 -27.85
CA GLU A 68 10.56 21.52 -28.49
C GLU A 68 11.97 22.12 -28.69
#